data_AF-A0A068SKZ0-F1
#
_entry.id   AF-A0A068SKZ0-F1
#
_cell.length_a   1.000
_cell.length_b   1.000
_cell.length_c   1.000
_cell.angle_alpha   90.00
_cell.angle_beta   90.00
_cell.angle_gamma   90.00
#
_symmetry.space_group_name_H-M   'P 1'
#
loop_
_entity.id
_entity.type
_entity.pdbx_description
1 polymer ?
#
loop_
_entity_poly.entity_id
_entity_poly.type
_entity_poly.pdbx_seq_one_letter_code
_entity_poly.pdbx_strand_id
1 'polypeptide(L)'
;MTIDPEKVLPSWRFILSPEMAKDAEAFARFIKDVWVPFGWTDEQLKSWVEKTVIGKMPERWPMIYKIDQKLEGMISATLQLMCHKPKDLPPGYIYTFGETFFGITGPDDVRKKFRSIIEYKRSGGAKDRKLEPGEEEYSDALIIAISSKTGDVVHRDDLGEEAQVKLDKKEAALKKKQSVNLSPVSA
;
A
#
# COMPACT_ATOMS: atom_id res chain seq x y z
N MET A 1 -20.30 3.35 -15.88
CA MET A 1 -19.43 4.54 -15.90
C MET A 1 -18.41 4.33 -17.01
N THR A 2 -18.38 5.21 -18.02
CA THR A 2 -17.40 5.13 -19.11
C THR A 2 -16.30 6.13 -18.78
N ILE A 3 -15.10 5.65 -18.47
CA ILE A 3 -13.95 6.51 -18.16
C ILE A 3 -13.46 7.13 -19.47
N ASP A 4 -13.30 8.44 -19.50
CA ASP A 4 -12.74 9.16 -20.64
C ASP A 4 -11.22 8.86 -20.73
N PRO A 5 -10.74 8.15 -21.77
CA PRO A 5 -9.34 7.77 -21.89
C PRO A 5 -8.37 8.96 -22.00
N GLU A 6 -8.86 10.12 -22.43
CA GLU A 6 -8.04 11.34 -22.56
C GLU A 6 -7.77 12.01 -21.22
N LYS A 7 -8.55 11.68 -20.18
CA LYS A 7 -8.31 12.13 -18.80
C LYS A 7 -7.30 11.27 -18.05
N VAL A 8 -6.86 10.15 -18.64
CA VAL A 8 -5.87 9.25 -18.05
C VAL A 8 -4.52 9.45 -18.73
N LEU A 9 -3.49 9.68 -17.93
CA LEU A 9 -2.11 9.80 -18.42
C LEU A 9 -1.74 8.61 -19.32
N PRO A 10 -1.06 8.82 -20.46
CA PRO A 10 -0.74 7.74 -21.41
C PRO A 10 -0.08 6.52 -20.76
N SER A 11 0.82 6.74 -19.80
CA SER A 11 1.52 5.68 -19.08
C SER A 11 0.62 4.86 -18.14
N TRP A 12 -0.59 5.33 -17.86
CA TRP A 12 -1.60 4.71 -17.00
C TRP A 12 -2.80 4.14 -17.75
N ARG A 13 -2.93 4.39 -19.07
CA ARG A 13 -4.08 3.91 -19.87
C ARG A 13 -4.30 2.40 -19.84
N PHE A 14 -3.28 1.61 -19.47
CA PHE A 14 -3.42 0.17 -19.27
C PHE A 14 -4.46 -0.20 -18.20
N ILE A 15 -4.82 0.70 -17.27
CA ILE A 15 -5.90 0.46 -16.30
C ILE A 15 -7.28 0.34 -16.95
N LEU A 16 -7.44 0.85 -18.17
CA LEU A 16 -8.67 0.78 -18.95
C LEU A 16 -8.76 -0.51 -19.78
N SER A 17 -7.74 -1.37 -19.70
CA SER A 17 -7.66 -2.59 -20.48
C SER A 17 -8.61 -3.67 -19.94
N PRO A 18 -9.13 -4.56 -20.81
CA PRO A 18 -9.85 -5.76 -20.38
C PRO A 18 -9.04 -6.65 -19.43
N GLU A 19 -7.71 -6.67 -19.59
CA GLU A 19 -6.78 -7.40 -18.74
C GLU A 19 -6.82 -6.87 -17.30
N MET A 20 -6.88 -5.55 -17.11
CA MET A 20 -7.01 -4.95 -15.77
C MET A 20 -8.33 -5.38 -15.09
N ALA A 21 -9.43 -5.42 -15.84
CA ALA A 21 -10.71 -5.87 -15.30
C ALA A 21 -10.66 -7.35 -14.87
N LYS A 22 -10.07 -8.22 -15.70
CA LYS A 22 -9.88 -9.64 -15.37
C LYS A 22 -9.01 -9.83 -14.13
N ASP A 23 -7.91 -9.10 -14.03
CA ASP A 23 -7.02 -9.16 -12.86
C ASP A 23 -7.72 -8.66 -11.60
N ALA A 24 -8.48 -7.56 -11.68
CA ALA A 24 -9.26 -7.05 -10.56
C ALA A 24 -10.30 -8.07 -10.06
N GLU A 25 -11.02 -8.72 -10.97
CA GLU A 25 -11.99 -9.78 -10.61
C GLU A 25 -11.31 -11.00 -9.98
N ALA A 26 -10.22 -11.48 -10.59
CA ALA A 26 -9.48 -12.63 -10.11
C ALA A 26 -8.85 -12.36 -8.74
N PHE A 27 -8.32 -11.15 -8.54
CA PHE A 27 -7.76 -10.71 -7.26
C PHE A 27 -8.85 -10.62 -6.20
N ALA A 28 -9.97 -9.94 -6.50
CA ALA A 28 -11.11 -9.82 -5.59
C ALA A 28 -11.61 -11.18 -5.12
N ARG A 29 -11.75 -12.14 -6.05
CA ARG A 29 -12.16 -13.51 -5.74
C ARG A 29 -11.15 -14.22 -4.85
N PHE A 30 -9.87 -14.15 -5.17
CA PHE A 30 -8.81 -14.76 -4.37
C PHE A 30 -8.80 -14.23 -2.93
N ILE A 31 -8.91 -12.91 -2.75
CA ILE A 31 -8.97 -12.31 -1.41
C ILE A 31 -10.25 -12.75 -0.67
N LYS A 32 -11.40 -12.81 -1.33
CA LYS A 32 -12.63 -13.25 -0.64
C LYS A 32 -12.62 -14.72 -0.25
N ASP A 33 -12.05 -15.58 -1.10
CA ASP A 33 -12.14 -17.03 -0.93
C ASP A 33 -10.97 -17.62 -0.12
N VAL A 34 -9.80 -16.97 -0.14
CA VAL A 34 -8.54 -17.53 0.35
C VAL A 34 -7.88 -16.66 1.43
N TRP A 35 -8.41 -15.48 1.75
CA TRP A 35 -7.76 -14.60 2.71
C TRP A 35 -7.77 -15.16 4.13
N VAL A 36 -6.55 -15.43 4.61
CA VAL A 36 -6.10 -15.69 5.98
C VAL A 36 -7.05 -16.48 6.90
N PRO A 37 -6.65 -17.69 7.34
CA PRO A 37 -7.35 -18.42 8.40
C PRO A 37 -7.22 -17.75 9.77
N PHE A 38 -8.31 -17.76 10.54
CA PHE A 38 -8.26 -17.47 11.97
C PHE A 38 -7.28 -18.42 12.68
N GLY A 39 -6.41 -17.88 13.54
CA GLY A 39 -5.51 -18.66 14.41
C GLY A 39 -4.05 -18.78 13.98
N TRP A 40 -3.65 -18.17 12.85
CA TRP A 40 -2.25 -18.09 12.45
C TRP A 40 -1.49 -16.99 13.23
N THR A 41 -0.19 -17.22 13.47
CA THR A 41 0.69 -16.20 14.09
C THR A 41 1.02 -15.09 13.08
N ASP A 42 1.44 -13.93 13.58
CA ASP A 42 1.83 -12.81 12.72
C ASP A 42 2.95 -13.20 11.72
N GLU A 43 3.91 -14.05 12.10
CA GLU A 43 4.94 -14.54 11.17
C GLU A 43 4.39 -15.46 10.08
N GLN A 44 3.45 -16.35 10.42
CA GLN A 44 2.81 -17.24 9.45
C GLN A 44 2.02 -16.43 8.42
N LEU A 45 1.32 -15.39 8.89
CA LEU A 45 0.58 -14.47 8.06
C LEU A 45 1.50 -13.67 7.15
N LYS A 46 2.54 -13.04 7.70
CA LYS A 46 3.52 -12.27 6.93
C LYS A 46 4.17 -13.14 5.84
N SER A 47 4.66 -14.32 6.20
CA SER A 47 5.28 -15.28 5.28
C SER A 47 4.33 -15.72 4.17
N TRP A 48 3.05 -15.96 4.51
CA TRP A 48 2.04 -16.33 3.52
C TRP A 48 1.75 -15.19 2.54
N VAL A 49 1.61 -13.95 3.03
CA VAL A 49 1.36 -12.78 2.18
C VAL A 49 2.51 -12.54 1.22
N GLU A 50 3.74 -12.55 1.75
CA GLU A 50 4.96 -12.35 0.98
C GLU A 50 5.09 -13.40 -0.12
N LYS A 51 4.84 -14.68 0.18
CA LYS A 51 5.04 -15.77 -0.78
C LYS A 51 3.86 -16.02 -1.72
N THR A 52 2.64 -15.85 -1.22
CA THR A 52 1.43 -16.32 -1.91
C THR A 52 0.68 -15.20 -2.59
N VAL A 53 0.66 -14.01 -1.98
CA VAL A 53 -0.04 -12.85 -2.53
C VAL A 53 0.94 -11.99 -3.31
N ILE A 54 1.97 -11.46 -2.65
CA ILE A 54 2.96 -10.55 -3.25
C ILE A 54 3.85 -11.31 -4.24
N GLY A 55 4.44 -12.43 -3.81
CA GLY A 55 5.37 -13.21 -4.63
C GLY A 55 4.75 -13.79 -5.91
N LYS A 56 3.43 -13.99 -5.94
CA LYS A 56 2.71 -14.48 -7.13
C LYS A 56 2.01 -13.39 -7.92
N MET A 57 2.05 -12.14 -7.47
CA MET A 57 1.41 -11.01 -8.14
C MET A 57 1.84 -10.83 -9.59
N PRO A 58 3.13 -10.95 -9.96
CA PRO A 58 3.57 -10.78 -11.35
C PRO A 58 2.96 -11.80 -12.32
N GLU A 59 2.69 -13.01 -11.83
CA GLU A 59 2.19 -14.14 -12.65
C GLU A 59 0.66 -14.21 -12.66
N ARG A 60 0.03 -13.96 -11.51
CA ARG A 60 -1.43 -14.12 -11.34
C ARG A 60 -2.22 -12.87 -11.64
N TRP A 61 -1.66 -11.69 -11.35
CA TRP A 61 -2.32 -10.39 -11.51
C TRP A 61 -1.33 -9.35 -12.07
N PRO A 62 -0.80 -9.59 -13.29
CA PRO A 62 0.26 -8.76 -13.87
C PRO A 62 -0.08 -7.27 -13.96
N MET A 63 -1.34 -6.90 -14.16
CA MET A 63 -1.77 -5.49 -14.20
C MET A 63 -1.74 -4.86 -12.81
N ILE A 64 -2.13 -5.59 -11.76
CA ILE A 64 -2.01 -5.12 -10.38
C ILE A 64 -0.53 -4.99 -10.00
N TYR A 65 0.31 -5.96 -10.37
CA TYR A 65 1.75 -5.86 -10.16
C TYR A 65 2.35 -4.65 -10.87
N LYS A 66 1.92 -4.35 -12.09
CA LYS A 66 2.34 -3.15 -12.83
C LYS A 66 1.94 -1.85 -12.12
N ILE A 67 0.77 -1.80 -11.48
CA ILE A 67 0.37 -0.67 -10.63
C ILE A 67 1.30 -0.58 -9.41
N ASP A 68 1.60 -1.71 -8.76
CA ASP A 68 2.47 -1.76 -7.59
C ASP A 68 3.87 -1.23 -7.91
N GLN A 69 4.44 -1.65 -9.03
CA GLN A 69 5.72 -1.13 -9.55
C GLN A 69 5.67 0.37 -9.82
N LYS A 70 4.58 0.86 -10.43
CA LYS A 70 4.38 2.30 -10.70
C LYS A 70 4.13 3.14 -9.44
N LEU A 71 3.79 2.50 -8.33
CA LEU A 71 3.56 3.11 -7.03
C LEU A 71 4.60 2.66 -6.01
N GLU A 72 5.79 2.27 -6.47
CA GLU A 72 6.96 1.97 -5.63
C GLU A 72 6.68 0.95 -4.50
N GLY A 73 5.88 -0.08 -4.79
CA GLY A 73 5.58 -1.16 -3.84
C GLY A 73 4.48 -0.82 -2.83
N MET A 74 3.73 0.28 -2.99
CA MET A 74 2.68 0.71 -2.07
C MET A 74 1.60 -0.38 -1.83
N ILE A 75 1.22 -1.13 -2.85
CA ILE A 75 0.21 -2.20 -2.73
C ILE A 75 0.79 -3.33 -1.88
N SER A 76 2.01 -3.77 -2.19
CA SER A 76 2.73 -4.79 -1.44
C SER A 76 2.91 -4.41 0.03
N ALA A 77 3.33 -3.17 0.31
CA ALA A 77 3.48 -2.66 1.67
C ALA A 77 2.14 -2.64 2.42
N THR A 78 1.05 -2.23 1.75
CA THR A 78 -0.27 -2.20 2.40
C THR A 78 -0.83 -3.61 2.61
N LEU A 79 -0.56 -4.57 1.72
CA LEU A 79 -0.91 -5.98 1.90
C LEU A 79 -0.26 -6.56 3.16
N GLN A 80 1.05 -6.34 3.33
CA GLN A 80 1.80 -6.76 4.52
C GLN A 80 1.22 -6.12 5.78
N LEU A 81 0.94 -4.82 5.71
CA LEU A 81 0.28 -4.09 6.78
C LEU A 81 -1.03 -4.74 7.18
N MET A 82 -1.93 -4.98 6.24
CA MET A 82 -3.25 -5.52 6.56
C MET A 82 -3.17 -6.87 7.26
N CYS A 83 -2.12 -7.65 7.03
CA CYS A 83 -1.99 -8.99 7.61
C CYS A 83 -1.37 -9.05 9.00
N HIS A 84 -0.88 -7.92 9.53
CA HIS A 84 -0.52 -7.84 10.94
C HIS A 84 -1.78 -7.79 11.81
N LYS A 85 -1.92 -8.66 12.81
CA LYS A 85 -3.10 -8.67 13.71
C LYS A 85 -4.45 -8.65 12.97
N PRO A 86 -4.76 -9.63 12.11
CA PRO A 86 -6.00 -9.65 11.34
C PRO A 86 -7.26 -9.72 12.22
N LYS A 87 -7.13 -10.24 13.44
CA LYS A 87 -8.19 -10.26 14.46
C LYS A 87 -8.63 -8.87 14.93
N ASP A 88 -7.76 -7.87 14.80
CA ASP A 88 -8.02 -6.48 15.23
C ASP A 88 -8.59 -5.65 14.06
N LEU A 89 -8.82 -6.27 12.90
CA LEU A 89 -9.40 -5.60 11.74
C LEU A 89 -10.92 -5.52 11.89
N PRO A 90 -11.54 -4.39 11.48
CA PRO A 90 -12.99 -4.29 11.52
C PRO A 90 -13.66 -5.28 10.54
N PRO A 91 -14.89 -5.75 10.85
CA PRO A 91 -15.61 -6.70 10.01
C PRO A 91 -15.80 -6.19 8.58
N GLY A 92 -15.43 -7.01 7.59
CA GLY A 92 -15.57 -6.66 6.17
C GLY A 92 -14.35 -6.00 5.53
N TYR A 93 -13.24 -5.88 6.26
CA TYR A 93 -11.96 -5.38 5.70
C TYR A 93 -11.48 -6.17 4.46
N ILE A 94 -11.85 -7.44 4.32
CA ILE A 94 -11.48 -8.25 3.15
C ILE A 94 -12.11 -7.71 1.86
N TYR A 95 -13.30 -7.10 1.95
CA TYR A 95 -13.99 -6.51 0.80
C TYR A 95 -13.33 -5.20 0.38
N THR A 96 -12.90 -4.38 1.36
CA THR A 96 -12.17 -3.14 1.05
C THR A 96 -10.90 -3.46 0.28
N PHE A 97 -10.22 -4.57 0.61
CA PHE A 97 -9.02 -5.00 -0.09
C PHE A 97 -9.31 -5.61 -1.47
N GLY A 98 -10.18 -6.62 -1.52
CA GLY A 98 -10.45 -7.37 -2.74
C GLY A 98 -11.00 -6.49 -3.87
N GLU A 99 -11.81 -5.49 -3.53
CA GLU A 99 -12.52 -4.66 -4.52
C GLU A 99 -11.79 -3.35 -4.86
N THR A 100 -10.60 -3.13 -4.31
CA THR A 100 -9.87 -1.86 -4.47
C THR A 100 -9.53 -1.57 -5.93
N PHE A 101 -9.32 -2.59 -6.76
CA PHE A 101 -8.96 -2.40 -8.16
C PHE A 101 -10.15 -2.18 -9.10
N PHE A 102 -11.40 -2.31 -8.63
CA PHE A 102 -12.56 -2.07 -9.47
C PHE A 102 -12.76 -0.59 -9.76
N GLY A 103 -12.91 -0.25 -11.04
CA GLY A 103 -13.24 1.10 -11.48
C GLY A 103 -12.19 2.16 -11.15
N ILE A 104 -10.93 1.77 -10.94
CA ILE A 104 -9.84 2.73 -10.78
C ILE A 104 -9.63 3.51 -12.08
N THR A 105 -9.48 4.82 -11.99
CA THR A 105 -9.25 5.68 -13.17
C THR A 105 -7.85 6.28 -13.20
N GLY A 106 -7.02 5.98 -12.20
CA GLY A 106 -5.65 6.47 -12.16
C GLY A 106 -4.95 6.19 -10.82
N PRO A 107 -3.71 6.70 -10.68
CA PRO A 107 -2.92 6.49 -9.46
C PRO A 107 -3.57 7.09 -8.22
N ASP A 108 -4.26 8.23 -8.34
CA ASP A 108 -4.85 8.91 -7.19
C ASP A 108 -6.04 8.15 -6.60
N ASP A 109 -6.81 7.46 -7.45
CA ASP A 109 -7.86 6.56 -6.99
C ASP A 109 -7.28 5.39 -6.21
N VAL A 110 -6.20 4.78 -6.72
CA VAL A 110 -5.50 3.70 -6.03
C VAL A 110 -5.02 4.19 -4.67
N ARG A 111 -4.28 5.32 -4.62
CA ARG A 111 -3.81 5.91 -3.37
C ARG A 111 -4.94 6.23 -2.39
N LYS A 112 -6.03 6.83 -2.87
CA LYS A 112 -7.20 7.16 -2.05
C LYS A 112 -7.82 5.91 -1.45
N LYS A 113 -8.04 4.86 -2.24
CA LYS A 113 -8.60 3.59 -1.76
C LYS A 113 -7.68 2.91 -0.75
N PHE A 114 -6.39 2.83 -1.03
CA PHE A 114 -5.40 2.27 -0.11
C PHE A 114 -5.27 3.07 1.19
N ARG A 115 -5.37 4.40 1.14
CA ARG A 115 -5.48 5.24 2.35
C ARG A 115 -6.71 4.88 3.17
N SER A 116 -7.88 4.77 2.54
CA SER A 116 -9.10 4.37 3.22
C SER A 116 -8.99 2.97 3.84
N ILE A 117 -8.28 2.04 3.22
CA ILE A 117 -7.98 0.72 3.81
C ILE A 117 -7.16 0.85 5.09
N ILE A 118 -6.11 1.67 5.08
CA ILE A 118 -5.24 1.90 6.25
C ILE A 118 -6.03 2.59 7.38
N GLU A 119 -6.83 3.61 7.06
CA GLU A 119 -7.72 4.28 8.00
C GLU A 119 -8.76 3.32 8.59
N TYR A 120 -9.34 2.46 7.75
CA TYR A 120 -10.29 1.44 8.15
C TYR A 120 -9.66 0.47 9.16
N LYS A 121 -8.45 -0.03 8.88
CA LYS A 121 -7.69 -0.85 9.83
C LYS A 121 -7.48 -0.13 11.18
N ARG A 122 -7.07 1.15 11.14
CA ARG A 122 -6.87 1.94 12.36
C ARG A 122 -8.16 2.17 13.16
N SER A 123 -9.30 2.23 12.48
CA SER A 123 -10.60 2.39 13.16
C SER A 123 -11.02 1.16 13.97
N GLY A 124 -10.50 -0.03 13.63
CA GLY A 124 -10.76 -1.29 14.34
C GLY A 124 -9.73 -1.64 15.42
N GLY A 125 -8.51 -1.08 15.33
CA GLY A 125 -7.48 -1.25 16.34
C GLY A 125 -7.81 -0.52 17.65
N ALA A 126 -7.34 -1.04 18.78
CA ALA A 126 -7.46 -0.39 20.08
C ALA A 126 -6.86 1.03 20.01
N LYS A 127 -7.73 2.05 20.15
CA LYS A 127 -7.44 3.49 19.90
C LYS A 127 -6.28 4.10 20.70
N ASP A 128 -5.71 3.37 21.67
CA ASP A 128 -4.77 3.89 22.67
C ASP A 128 -3.56 2.97 22.93
N ARG A 129 -2.89 2.44 21.90
CA ARG A 129 -1.60 1.74 22.09
C ARG A 129 -0.48 2.40 21.29
N LYS A 130 0.68 2.52 21.95
CA LYS A 130 1.94 2.95 21.34
C LYS A 130 2.22 2.05 20.13
N LEU A 131 2.69 2.65 19.03
CA LEU A 131 3.11 1.92 17.84
C LEU A 131 4.08 0.81 18.25
N GLU A 132 3.74 -0.44 18.00
CA GLU A 132 4.66 -1.56 18.22
C GLU A 132 5.72 -1.60 17.12
N PRO A 133 6.91 -2.18 17.37
CA PRO A 133 7.94 -2.34 16.35
C PRO A 133 7.38 -3.02 15.08
N GLY A 134 7.50 -2.35 13.92
CA GLY A 134 6.88 -2.75 12.65
C GLY A 134 5.66 -1.90 12.27
N GLU A 135 4.98 -1.26 13.23
CA GLU A 135 3.91 -0.30 12.92
C GLU A 135 4.45 1.05 12.42
N GLU A 136 5.75 1.28 12.57
CA GLU A 136 6.49 2.40 11.99
C GLU A 136 6.54 2.31 10.46
N GLU A 137 6.63 1.10 9.89
CA GLU A 137 6.56 0.85 8.44
C GLU A 137 5.16 1.20 7.88
N TYR A 138 4.11 1.16 8.71
CA TYR A 138 2.75 1.54 8.34
C TYR A 138 2.57 3.04 8.25
N SER A 139 3.31 3.79 9.07
CA SER A 139 3.44 5.22 8.85
C SER A 139 4.05 5.49 7.49
N ASP A 140 4.97 4.64 7.01
CA ASP A 140 5.64 4.84 5.73
C ASP A 140 4.75 4.41 4.55
N ALA A 141 3.98 3.33 4.64
CA ALA A 141 2.96 2.99 3.63
C ALA A 141 1.84 4.06 3.56
N LEU A 142 1.41 4.58 4.72
CA LEU A 142 0.46 5.69 4.81
C LEU A 142 1.08 6.98 4.26
N ILE A 143 2.35 7.26 4.59
CA ILE A 143 3.10 8.40 4.03
C ILE A 143 3.22 8.22 2.53
N ILE A 144 3.63 7.09 1.98
CA ILE A 144 3.68 6.82 0.53
C ILE A 144 2.31 7.02 -0.14
N ALA A 145 1.23 6.55 0.50
CA ALA A 145 -0.14 6.77 0.04
C ALA A 145 -0.61 8.25 0.15
N ILE A 146 0.04 9.06 0.98
CA ILE A 146 -0.26 10.49 1.22
C ILE A 146 0.72 11.44 0.51
N SER A 147 1.98 11.07 0.30
CA SER A 147 3.12 11.96 0.11
C SER A 147 3.64 12.04 -1.32
N SER A 148 2.88 11.55 -2.30
CA SER A 148 3.07 11.78 -3.75
C SER A 148 4.40 12.43 -4.15
N LYS A 149 5.31 11.65 -4.73
CA LYS A 149 6.28 12.20 -5.70
C LYS A 149 6.76 11.20 -6.75
N THR A 150 5.81 10.55 -7.41
CA THR A 150 6.03 9.97 -8.76
C THR A 150 4.75 10.12 -9.58
N GLY A 151 4.27 11.35 -9.67
CA GLY A 151 3.60 11.85 -10.87
C GLY A 151 4.62 12.73 -11.60
N ASP A 152 4.77 12.54 -12.91
CA ASP A 152 5.62 13.36 -13.77
C ASP A 152 5.56 14.84 -13.35
N VAL A 153 6.74 15.42 -13.18
CA VAL A 153 6.97 16.78 -12.70
C VAL A 153 6.38 17.79 -13.68
N VAL A 154 5.12 18.20 -13.48
CA VAL A 154 4.61 19.49 -13.99
C VAL A 154 3.53 19.98 -13.02
N HIS A 155 3.70 21.20 -12.52
CA HIS A 155 2.83 21.94 -11.58
C HIS A 155 3.12 21.68 -10.09
N ARG A 156 4.03 22.51 -9.57
CA ARG A 156 4.69 22.43 -8.26
C ARG A 156 4.02 23.32 -7.20
N ASP A 157 2.82 23.84 -7.44
CA ASP A 157 2.40 25.06 -6.72
C ASP A 157 1.19 24.90 -5.80
N ASP A 158 0.52 23.74 -5.72
CA ASP A 158 -0.65 23.60 -4.84
C ASP A 158 -0.57 22.39 -3.89
N LEU A 159 -0.13 22.69 -2.65
CA LEU A 159 -0.31 21.99 -1.36
C LEU A 159 0.68 20.84 -1.01
N GLY A 160 1.30 20.77 0.17
CA GLY A 160 1.28 21.64 1.35
C GLY A 160 2.51 21.37 2.24
N GLU A 161 3.15 22.43 2.73
CA GLU A 161 4.47 22.43 3.39
C GLU A 161 4.60 21.43 4.55
N GLU A 162 3.51 21.10 5.24
CA GLU A 162 3.54 20.18 6.39
C GLU A 162 3.95 18.74 6.06
N ALA A 163 3.58 18.23 4.88
CA ALA A 163 3.92 16.85 4.49
C ALA A 163 5.40 16.73 4.13
N GLN A 164 5.94 17.72 3.41
CA GLN A 164 7.35 17.79 3.03
C GLN A 164 8.24 17.96 4.27
N VAL A 165 7.86 18.84 5.20
CA VAL A 165 8.61 19.06 6.45
C VAL A 165 8.68 17.78 7.31
N LYS A 166 7.63 16.95 7.30
CA LYS A 166 7.63 15.66 8.04
C LYS A 166 8.52 14.61 7.38
N LEU A 167 8.55 14.56 6.05
CA LEU A 167 9.42 13.67 5.28
C LEU A 167 10.89 14.03 5.45
N ASP A 168 11.23 15.31 5.31
CA ASP A 168 12.61 15.79 5.45
C ASP A 168 13.15 15.54 6.87
N LYS A 169 12.30 15.70 7.90
CA LYS A 169 12.64 15.37 9.28
C LYS A 169 12.89 13.87 9.49
N LYS A 170 12.10 12.99 8.85
CA LYS A 170 12.29 11.53 8.94
C LYS A 170 13.57 11.09 8.22
N GLU A 171 13.83 11.59 7.02
CA GLU A 171 15.05 11.27 6.25
C GLU A 171 16.31 11.74 6.99
N ALA A 172 16.28 12.93 7.60
CA ALA A 172 17.37 13.43 8.44
C ALA A 172 17.60 12.55 9.68
N ALA A 173 16.53 12.05 10.31
CA ALA A 173 16.64 11.15 11.46
C ALA A 173 17.21 9.77 11.08
N LEU A 174 16.83 9.24 9.92
CA LEU A 174 17.35 7.98 9.38
C LEU A 174 18.83 8.07 9.02
N LYS A 175 19.26 9.14 8.35
CA LYS A 175 20.69 9.40 8.08
C LYS A 175 21.50 9.54 9.36
N LYS A 176 20.93 10.19 10.38
CA LYS A 176 21.59 10.32 11.68
C LYS A 176 21.73 8.96 12.39
N LYS A 177 20.70 8.10 12.35
CA LYS A 177 20.79 6.73 12.89
C LYS A 177 21.80 5.85 12.13
N GLN A 178 21.89 5.95 10.81
CA GLN A 178 22.91 5.25 10.02
C GLN A 178 24.34 5.71 10.36
N SER A 179 24.55 7.01 10.60
CA SER A 179 25.87 7.53 10.98
C SER A 179 26.34 7.10 12.38
N VAL A 180 25.40 6.79 13.29
CA VAL A 180 25.73 6.33 14.65
C VAL A 180 26.12 4.84 14.67
N ASN A 181 25.58 4.02 13.78
CA ASN A 181 25.94 2.59 13.64
C ASN A 181 27.25 2.33 12.87
N LEU A 182 27.91 3.38 12.35
CA LEU A 182 29.17 3.28 11.62
C LEU A 182 30.39 3.81 12.40
N SER A 183 30.23 4.13 13.68
CA SER A 183 31.39 4.45 14.52
C SER A 183 32.16 3.15 14.82
N PRO A 184 33.43 3.02 14.38
CA PRO A 184 34.22 1.84 14.68
C PRO A 184 34.46 1.78 16.19
N VAL A 185 34.24 0.59 16.77
CA VAL A 185 34.73 0.25 18.10
C VAL A 185 36.25 0.31 18.02
N SER A 186 36.84 1.39 18.52
CA SER A 186 38.28 1.43 18.80
C SER A 186 38.53 0.59 20.04
N ALA A 187 39.27 -0.51 19.84
CA ALA A 187 39.94 -1.27 20.89
C ALA A 187 41.11 -0.48 21.48
#